data_AF-A0A1S3YPY0-F1
#
_entry.id   AF-A0A1S3YPY0-F1
#
_cell.length_a   1.000
_cell.length_b   1.000
_cell.length_c   1.000
_cell.angle_alpha   90.00
_cell.angle_beta   90.00
_cell.angle_gamma   90.00
#
_symmetry.space_group_name_H-M   'P 1'
#
loop_
_entity.id
_entity.type
_entity.pdbx_description
1 polymer ?
#
loop_
_entity_poly.entity_id
_entity_poly.type
_entity_poly.pdbx_seq_one_letter_code
_entity_poly.pdbx_strand_id
1 'polypeptide(L)'
;MSSFTMQILTISSFSTQKYPSSDFFTQLVQKKSPAKTRRIRRARIKILAMASANSDKNENPTKLITFLGKGGSGKTTSAIFAAQHYAMAGLKTCLVMHSQDPTAEYLLNCKIGTTPVTCNDNLSAVRLETTKMLLEPLNKLKQADARLNMTQGVLEGVVGEELGVLPGMDSIFSSLALERFVGFVGNVVQENRKKEKFDIIIYDGISTEETIRMIGATSKARLYLKYLRNVAEKTDLGRLASPSLLRLVDEAMTLSGRNLNLNGKTSSEIWDFLEQVLERGSTIFAEPQKFGCYLVVDRNSPASLACALRYWGCIIQAGAQVSGAFALASPNSSGEPGATTNDFSPLPSAFIPHISMAAQLDWNNIMQHTHSESARNLLTITANKTSIPPVIFDPANKTVTLLMPGFDKSEIKLYQFRGGSELLVEAGDQRRVIRLPSQLQGKVGGAKFADRNLIITMR
;
A
#
# COMPACT_ATOMS: atom_id res chain seq x y z
N MET A 1 -24.93 33.60 -48.49
CA MET A 1 -25.45 32.92 -49.70
C MET A 1 -24.70 31.60 -49.87
N SER A 2 -25.40 30.56 -50.36
CA SER A 2 -25.12 29.09 -50.40
C SER A 2 -25.17 28.40 -49.02
N SER A 3 -26.21 27.68 -48.59
CA SER A 3 -27.24 26.78 -49.18
C SER A 3 -26.73 25.43 -49.71
N PHE A 4 -27.57 24.40 -49.49
CA PHE A 4 -27.54 22.97 -49.85
C PHE A 4 -26.96 22.00 -48.79
N THR A 5 -27.53 20.84 -48.42
CA THR A 5 -28.84 20.19 -48.64
C THR A 5 -28.97 19.01 -47.67
N MET A 6 -30.18 18.80 -47.17
CA MET A 6 -30.63 17.68 -46.34
C MET A 6 -31.17 16.55 -47.25
N GLN A 7 -30.74 15.30 -47.05
CA GLN A 7 -31.36 14.12 -47.67
C GLN A 7 -31.64 13.03 -46.62
N ILE A 8 -32.91 12.64 -46.62
CA ILE A 8 -33.57 11.59 -45.86
C ILE A 8 -33.38 10.25 -46.60
N LEU A 9 -33.24 9.15 -45.86
CA LEU A 9 -33.59 7.81 -46.36
C LEU A 9 -34.08 6.91 -45.21
N THR A 10 -35.39 6.85 -45.09
CA THR A 10 -36.19 5.81 -44.43
C THR A 10 -36.47 4.67 -45.42
N ILE A 11 -36.25 3.42 -45.02
CA ILE A 11 -36.95 2.26 -45.62
C ILE A 11 -37.34 1.31 -44.50
N SER A 12 -38.64 1.24 -44.25
CA SER A 12 -39.33 0.16 -43.54
C SER A 12 -39.84 -0.86 -44.56
N SER A 13 -39.78 -2.14 -44.23
CA SER A 13 -40.65 -3.15 -44.83
C SER A 13 -40.88 -4.29 -43.85
N PHE A 14 -42.16 -4.50 -43.57
CA PHE A 14 -42.74 -5.59 -42.80
C PHE A 14 -42.53 -6.94 -43.49
N SER A 15 -42.31 -7.99 -42.71
CA SER A 15 -42.79 -9.33 -43.04
C SER A 15 -43.04 -10.15 -41.78
N THR A 16 -44.07 -10.97 -41.86
CA THR A 16 -44.94 -11.49 -40.80
C THR A 16 -44.49 -12.81 -40.19
N GLN A 17 -44.82 -12.93 -38.90
CA GLN A 17 -45.05 -14.13 -38.08
C GLN A 17 -45.18 -15.48 -38.80
N LYS A 18 -44.47 -16.49 -38.26
CA LYS A 18 -44.96 -17.88 -38.10
C LYS A 18 -44.37 -18.48 -36.82
N TYR A 19 -45.24 -18.76 -35.84
CA TYR A 19 -44.99 -19.74 -34.77
C TYR A 19 -45.11 -21.16 -35.35
N PRO A 20 -44.47 -22.15 -34.71
CA PRO A 20 -45.29 -23.22 -34.14
C PRO A 20 -44.86 -23.68 -32.73
N SER A 21 -45.90 -23.91 -31.92
CA SER A 21 -46.18 -25.00 -30.98
C SER A 21 -45.03 -25.69 -30.22
N SER A 22 -45.19 -25.61 -28.89
CA SER A 22 -45.06 -26.69 -27.89
C SER A 22 -44.76 -28.10 -28.43
N ASP A 23 -43.66 -28.70 -27.94
CA ASP A 23 -43.75 -30.05 -27.37
C ASP A 23 -42.66 -30.31 -26.33
N PHE A 24 -43.19 -30.72 -25.17
CA PHE A 24 -42.63 -31.40 -24.02
C PHE A 24 -41.27 -32.12 -24.22
N PHE A 25 -40.26 -31.67 -23.47
CA PHE A 25 -39.04 -32.44 -23.20
C PHE A 25 -39.24 -33.35 -21.99
N THR A 26 -39.36 -34.64 -22.26
CA THR A 26 -39.22 -35.72 -21.28
C THR A 26 -37.76 -35.86 -20.87
N GLN A 27 -37.57 -36.13 -19.57
CA GLN A 27 -36.32 -36.30 -18.84
C GLN A 27 -35.26 -37.20 -19.52
N LEU A 28 -33.99 -36.83 -19.39
CA LEU A 28 -32.94 -37.82 -19.15
C LEU A 28 -31.88 -37.30 -18.18
N VAL A 29 -31.89 -37.92 -17.01
CA VAL A 29 -30.94 -37.80 -15.92
C VAL A 29 -29.55 -38.21 -16.41
N GLN A 30 -28.59 -37.29 -16.42
CA GLN A 30 -27.17 -37.62 -16.42
C GLN A 30 -26.50 -37.11 -15.14
N LYS A 31 -26.18 -38.06 -14.27
CA LYS A 31 -25.26 -37.97 -13.13
C LYS A 31 -23.97 -37.23 -13.53
N LYS A 32 -23.76 -36.00 -13.05
CA LYS A 32 -22.44 -35.36 -13.02
C LYS A 32 -21.70 -35.73 -11.72
N SER A 33 -20.52 -36.31 -11.91
CA SER A 33 -19.56 -36.77 -10.90
C SER A 33 -19.24 -35.77 -9.77
N PRO A 34 -18.90 -36.23 -8.54
CA PRO A 34 -18.70 -35.38 -7.35
C PRO A 34 -17.30 -34.75 -7.23
N ALA A 35 -16.46 -34.81 -8.27
CA ALA A 35 -15.05 -34.42 -8.18
C ALA A 35 -14.82 -32.89 -8.16
N LYS A 36 -15.65 -32.10 -8.84
CA LYS A 36 -15.51 -30.61 -8.89
C LYS A 36 -15.94 -29.92 -7.60
N THR A 37 -16.89 -30.49 -6.87
CA THR A 37 -17.41 -29.96 -5.60
C THR A 37 -16.44 -30.16 -4.43
N ARG A 38 -15.55 -31.18 -4.50
CA ARG A 38 -14.51 -31.42 -3.49
C ARG A 38 -13.35 -30.41 -3.53
N ARG A 39 -13.00 -29.88 -4.72
CA ARG A 39 -11.95 -28.83 -4.85
C ARG A 39 -12.41 -27.48 -4.31
N ILE A 40 -13.67 -27.11 -4.55
CA ILE A 40 -14.28 -25.87 -4.03
C ILE A 40 -14.38 -25.92 -2.49
N ARG A 41 -14.75 -27.07 -1.92
CA ARG A 41 -14.68 -27.27 -0.46
C ARG A 41 -13.26 -27.14 0.08
N ARG A 42 -12.23 -27.67 -0.58
CA ARG A 42 -10.82 -27.53 -0.14
C ARG A 42 -10.30 -26.09 -0.20
N ALA A 43 -10.70 -25.30 -1.21
CA ALA A 43 -10.35 -23.87 -1.30
C ALA A 43 -11.07 -23.03 -0.24
N ARG A 44 -12.37 -23.26 -0.03
CA ARG A 44 -13.13 -22.70 1.10
C ARG A 44 -12.51 -23.08 2.45
N ILE A 45 -12.10 -24.34 2.64
CA ILE A 45 -11.51 -24.85 3.89
C ILE A 45 -10.13 -24.22 4.15
N LYS A 46 -9.32 -23.93 3.13
CA LYS A 46 -8.02 -23.26 3.33
C LYS A 46 -8.14 -21.76 3.65
N ILE A 47 -9.15 -21.08 3.13
CA ILE A 47 -9.43 -19.67 3.47
C ILE A 47 -10.16 -19.59 4.82
N LEU A 48 -11.11 -20.49 5.12
CA LEU A 48 -11.76 -20.58 6.44
C LEU A 48 -10.81 -21.04 7.56
N ALA A 49 -9.72 -21.75 7.26
CA ALA A 49 -8.70 -22.07 8.25
C ALA A 49 -8.02 -20.80 8.82
N MET A 50 -8.15 -19.64 8.16
CA MET A 50 -7.74 -18.33 8.69
C MET A 50 -8.74 -17.77 9.71
N ALA A 51 -9.98 -18.25 9.72
CA ALA A 51 -11.04 -17.80 10.63
C ALA A 51 -11.29 -18.74 11.82
N SER A 52 -10.86 -20.01 11.75
CA SER A 52 -11.22 -21.03 12.75
C SER A 52 -10.06 -21.66 13.51
N ALA A 53 -8.82 -21.21 13.32
CA ALA A 53 -7.66 -21.76 14.04
C ALA A 53 -7.24 -20.96 15.30
N ASN A 54 -7.97 -19.93 15.69
CA ASN A 54 -7.82 -19.26 16.99
C ASN A 54 -9.19 -18.81 17.49
N SER A 55 -9.91 -19.71 18.16
CA SER A 55 -11.08 -19.35 18.98
C SER A 55 -10.64 -18.83 20.36
N ASP A 56 -9.64 -17.97 20.37
CA ASP A 56 -9.24 -17.15 21.50
C ASP A 56 -9.15 -15.70 20.99
N LYS A 57 -9.70 -14.76 21.76
CA LYS A 57 -9.87 -13.33 21.44
C LYS A 57 -8.56 -12.65 21.00
N ASN A 58 -8.15 -12.85 19.76
CA ASN A 58 -7.12 -12.09 19.06
C ASN A 58 -7.70 -11.64 17.72
N GLU A 59 -8.10 -10.39 17.65
CA GLU A 59 -8.52 -9.78 16.40
C GLU A 59 -7.36 -9.85 15.40
N ASN A 60 -7.57 -10.47 14.23
CA ASN A 60 -6.57 -10.48 13.18
C ASN A 60 -6.27 -9.02 12.76
N PRO A 61 -4.99 -8.61 12.69
CA PRO A 61 -4.63 -7.24 12.33
C PRO A 61 -5.00 -6.97 10.87
N THR A 62 -5.49 -5.77 10.60
CA THR A 62 -5.80 -5.32 9.23
C THR A 62 -4.53 -5.30 8.38
N LYS A 63 -4.59 -5.89 7.18
CA LYS A 63 -3.46 -5.95 6.25
C LYS A 63 -3.55 -4.83 5.22
N LEU A 64 -2.49 -4.03 5.10
CA LEU A 64 -2.34 -3.03 4.05
C LEU A 64 -1.64 -3.65 2.83
N ILE A 65 -2.17 -3.43 1.63
CA ILE A 65 -1.60 -3.91 0.38
C ILE A 65 -1.44 -2.75 -0.60
N THR A 66 -0.32 -2.68 -1.31
CA THR A 66 -0.08 -1.66 -2.35
C THR A 66 0.56 -2.28 -3.59
N PHE A 67 0.38 -1.61 -4.73
CA PHE A 67 0.90 -2.01 -6.04
C PHE A 67 1.80 -0.92 -6.61
N LEU A 68 3.01 -1.28 -7.01
CA LEU A 68 4.05 -0.35 -7.47
C LEU A 68 4.54 -0.73 -8.86
N GLY A 69 4.72 0.27 -9.73
CA GLY A 69 5.06 0.04 -11.13
C GLY A 69 5.12 1.33 -11.93
N LYS A 70 5.58 1.25 -13.18
CA LYS A 70 5.64 2.41 -14.07
C LYS A 70 4.23 3.02 -14.29
N GLY A 71 4.15 4.30 -14.63
CA GLY A 71 2.91 4.89 -15.15
C GLY A 71 2.37 4.06 -16.32
N GLY A 72 1.08 3.69 -16.28
CA GLY A 72 0.46 2.85 -17.30
C GLY A 72 0.70 1.34 -17.18
N SER A 73 1.47 0.84 -16.21
CA SER A 73 1.76 -0.61 -16.10
C SER A 73 0.58 -1.47 -15.60
N GLY A 74 -0.57 -0.87 -15.27
CA GLY A 74 -1.74 -1.58 -14.74
C GLY A 74 -1.84 -1.66 -13.21
N LYS A 75 -1.24 -0.70 -12.48
CA LYS A 75 -1.31 -0.63 -11.00
C LYS A 75 -2.75 -0.65 -10.48
N THR A 76 -3.58 0.29 -10.94
CA THR A 76 -4.99 0.42 -10.56
C THR A 76 -5.78 -0.84 -10.91
N THR A 77 -5.56 -1.43 -12.09
CA THR A 77 -6.16 -2.71 -12.49
C THR A 77 -5.79 -3.84 -11.54
N SER A 78 -4.52 -3.90 -11.13
CA SER A 78 -4.02 -4.92 -10.19
C SER A 78 -4.58 -4.72 -8.78
N ALA A 79 -4.71 -3.47 -8.34
CA ALA A 79 -5.32 -3.10 -7.06
C ALA A 79 -6.80 -3.52 -7.00
N ILE A 80 -7.57 -3.25 -8.05
CA ILE A 80 -8.98 -3.64 -8.13
C ILE A 80 -9.14 -5.15 -8.25
N PHE A 81 -8.28 -5.82 -9.04
CA PHE A 81 -8.25 -7.28 -9.09
C PHE A 81 -8.04 -7.88 -7.69
N ALA A 82 -7.06 -7.37 -6.94
CA ALA A 82 -6.85 -7.85 -5.58
C ALA A 82 -8.03 -7.54 -4.66
N ALA A 83 -8.66 -6.36 -4.80
CA ALA A 83 -9.80 -5.96 -3.98
C ALA A 83 -10.99 -6.89 -4.19
N GLN A 84 -11.31 -7.19 -5.44
CA GLN A 84 -12.36 -8.13 -5.81
C GLN A 84 -12.04 -9.55 -5.31
N HIS A 85 -10.78 -10.00 -5.43
CA HIS A 85 -10.37 -11.33 -4.94
C HIS A 85 -10.60 -11.48 -3.43
N TYR A 86 -10.20 -10.50 -2.61
CA TYR A 86 -10.38 -10.57 -1.15
C TYR A 86 -11.85 -10.40 -0.74
N ALA A 87 -12.60 -9.52 -1.40
CA ALA A 87 -14.03 -9.36 -1.15
C ALA A 87 -14.82 -10.64 -1.46
N MET A 88 -14.54 -11.29 -2.59
CA MET A 88 -15.12 -12.58 -2.97
C MET A 88 -14.68 -13.75 -2.05
N ALA A 89 -13.54 -13.61 -1.39
CA ALA A 89 -13.10 -14.53 -0.34
C ALA A 89 -13.83 -14.32 1.00
N GLY A 90 -14.68 -13.30 1.10
CA GLY A 90 -15.47 -12.97 2.29
C GLY A 90 -14.79 -12.01 3.27
N LEU A 91 -13.66 -11.41 2.89
CA LEU A 91 -12.94 -10.45 3.73
C LEU A 91 -13.44 -9.03 3.50
N LYS A 92 -13.68 -8.27 4.57
CA LYS A 92 -14.06 -6.86 4.46
C LYS A 92 -12.90 -6.07 3.89
N THR A 93 -13.05 -5.63 2.65
CA THR A 93 -11.98 -5.03 1.87
C THR A 93 -12.30 -3.58 1.55
N CYS A 94 -11.34 -2.68 1.74
CA CYS A 94 -11.45 -1.28 1.35
C CYS A 94 -10.37 -0.92 0.31
N LEU A 95 -10.80 -0.45 -0.85
CA LEU A 95 -9.93 0.15 -1.86
C LEU A 95 -9.78 1.65 -1.58
N VAL A 96 -8.59 2.08 -1.20
CA VAL A 96 -8.22 3.47 -0.93
C VAL A 96 -7.45 4.00 -2.13
N MET A 97 -8.04 4.92 -2.86
CA MET A 97 -7.42 5.56 -4.02
C MET A 97 -6.97 6.96 -3.69
N HIS A 98 -5.88 7.41 -4.30
CA HIS A 98 -5.44 8.81 -4.18
C HIS A 98 -5.31 9.53 -5.53
N SER A 99 -5.15 8.79 -6.63
CA SER A 99 -5.26 9.40 -7.96
C SER A 99 -6.65 10.01 -8.17
N GLN A 100 -6.73 11.11 -8.92
CA GLN A 100 -7.98 11.80 -9.25
C GLN A 100 -8.56 11.34 -10.59
N ASP A 101 -7.92 10.40 -11.28
CA ASP A 101 -8.45 9.87 -12.53
C ASP A 101 -9.66 8.93 -12.28
N PRO A 102 -10.58 8.80 -13.25
CA PRO A 102 -11.81 8.02 -13.10
C PRO A 102 -11.64 6.51 -13.37
N THR A 103 -10.42 6.01 -13.62
CA THR A 103 -10.20 4.62 -14.08
C THR A 103 -10.85 3.58 -13.16
N ALA A 104 -10.71 3.75 -11.85
CA ALA A 104 -11.28 2.78 -10.92
C ALA A 104 -12.82 2.81 -10.89
N GLU A 105 -13.43 3.98 -11.11
CA GLU A 105 -14.90 4.10 -11.18
C GLU A 105 -15.45 3.35 -12.40
N TYR A 106 -14.75 3.44 -13.53
CA TYR A 106 -15.07 2.64 -14.73
C TYR A 106 -14.90 1.15 -14.49
N LEU A 107 -13.80 0.73 -13.84
CA LEU A 107 -13.51 -0.69 -13.59
C LEU A 107 -14.43 -1.31 -12.52
N LEU A 108 -14.87 -0.54 -11.53
CA LEU A 108 -15.78 -0.98 -10.48
C LEU A 108 -17.26 -0.74 -10.82
N ASN A 109 -17.55 0.07 -11.84
CA ASN A 109 -18.89 0.58 -12.13
C ASN A 109 -19.56 1.20 -10.88
N CYS A 110 -18.78 1.98 -10.14
CA CYS A 110 -19.13 2.52 -8.82
C CYS A 110 -18.63 3.97 -8.72
N LYS A 111 -19.49 4.91 -8.28
CA LYS A 111 -19.06 6.29 -8.02
C LYS A 111 -18.36 6.37 -6.66
N ILE A 112 -17.11 6.83 -6.64
CA ILE A 112 -16.27 6.81 -5.45
C ILE A 112 -16.18 8.22 -4.88
N GLY A 113 -16.52 8.38 -3.60
CA GLY A 113 -16.44 9.65 -2.88
C GLY A 113 -15.29 9.71 -1.86
N THR A 114 -15.25 10.80 -1.11
CA THR A 114 -14.28 11.05 -0.02
C THR A 114 -14.57 10.29 1.27
N THR A 115 -15.68 9.55 1.31
CA THR A 115 -16.06 8.62 2.38
C THR A 115 -16.22 7.22 1.80
N PRO A 116 -15.99 6.14 2.59
CA PRO A 116 -16.15 4.78 2.10
C PRO A 116 -17.55 4.54 1.54
N VAL A 117 -17.62 4.16 0.26
CA VAL A 117 -18.83 3.76 -0.44
C VAL A 117 -18.77 2.27 -0.70
N THR A 118 -19.83 1.54 -0.36
CA THR A 118 -19.95 0.12 -0.69
C THR A 118 -20.16 -0.03 -2.20
N CYS A 119 -19.21 -0.69 -2.88
CA CYS A 119 -19.32 -0.96 -4.31
C CYS A 119 -19.91 -2.35 -4.58
N ASN A 120 -19.51 -3.37 -3.82
CA ASN A 120 -20.02 -4.76 -3.89
C ASN A 120 -20.03 -5.38 -2.48
N ASP A 121 -20.54 -6.62 -2.34
CA ASP A 121 -20.45 -7.39 -1.11
C ASP A 121 -19.00 -7.48 -0.60
N ASN A 122 -18.77 -7.00 0.63
CA ASN A 122 -17.45 -6.92 1.28
C ASN A 122 -16.41 -6.02 0.59
N LEU A 123 -16.79 -5.18 -0.39
CA LEU A 123 -15.90 -4.24 -1.05
C LEU A 123 -16.42 -2.80 -0.89
N SER A 124 -15.68 -1.99 -0.14
CA SER A 124 -15.83 -0.55 -0.09
C SER A 124 -14.72 0.15 -0.88
N ALA A 125 -14.99 1.34 -1.39
CA ALA A 125 -13.98 2.19 -2.03
C ALA A 125 -14.06 3.62 -1.49
N VAL A 126 -12.91 4.28 -1.37
CA VAL A 126 -12.79 5.67 -0.93
C VAL A 126 -11.70 6.38 -1.73
N ARG A 127 -11.94 7.64 -2.07
CA ARG A 127 -10.97 8.53 -2.73
C ARG A 127 -10.41 9.52 -1.72
N LEU A 128 -9.09 9.56 -1.61
CA LEU A 128 -8.38 10.55 -0.83
C LEU A 128 -8.26 11.84 -1.65
N GLU A 129 -8.58 12.96 -1.01
CA GLU A 129 -8.44 14.30 -1.57
C GLU A 129 -7.66 15.15 -0.57
N THR A 130 -6.41 15.46 -0.88
CA THR A 130 -5.50 16.18 0.04
C THR A 130 -6.06 17.55 0.42
N THR A 131 -6.71 18.23 -0.51
CA THR A 131 -7.43 19.51 -0.30
C THR A 131 -8.52 19.41 0.76
N LYS A 132 -9.22 18.27 0.88
CA LYS A 132 -10.24 18.03 1.91
C LYS A 132 -9.61 17.52 3.20
N MET A 133 -8.61 16.67 3.10
CA MET A 133 -7.96 16.05 4.25
C MET A 133 -7.16 17.03 5.11
N LEU A 134 -6.67 18.14 4.54
CA LEU A 134 -5.96 19.17 5.29
C LEU A 134 -6.86 20.00 6.21
N LEU A 135 -8.16 20.10 5.91
CA LEU A 135 -9.10 20.96 6.63
C LEU A 135 -9.30 20.49 8.08
N GLU A 136 -9.42 19.18 8.30
CA GLU A 136 -9.67 18.65 9.65
C GLU A 136 -8.48 18.85 10.59
N PRO A 137 -7.21 18.49 10.24
CA PRO A 137 -6.06 18.79 11.09
C PRO A 137 -5.86 20.29 11.33
N LEU A 138 -6.08 21.13 10.31
CA LEU A 138 -6.02 22.59 10.48
C LEU A 138 -7.06 23.08 11.50
N ASN A 139 -8.31 22.65 11.36
CA ASN A 139 -9.38 23.04 12.29
C ASN A 139 -9.07 22.62 13.73
N LYS A 140 -8.46 21.45 13.93
CA LYS A 140 -8.03 21.00 15.26
C LYS A 140 -6.88 21.83 15.82
N LEU A 141 -5.93 22.23 14.97
CA LEU A 141 -4.86 23.14 15.36
C LEU A 141 -5.42 24.52 15.75
N LYS A 142 -6.38 25.05 14.99
CA LYS A 142 -7.09 26.31 15.30
C LYS A 142 -7.84 26.22 16.63
N GLN A 143 -8.53 25.12 16.89
CA GLN A 143 -9.23 24.88 18.16
C GLN A 143 -8.27 24.77 19.35
N ALA A 144 -7.15 24.07 19.18
CA ALA A 144 -6.11 23.98 20.19
C ALA A 144 -5.51 25.36 20.49
N ASP A 145 -5.25 26.15 19.45
CA ASP A 145 -4.75 27.51 19.62
C ASP A 145 -5.76 28.43 20.30
N ALA A 146 -7.05 28.33 19.97
CA ALA A 146 -8.10 29.11 20.65
C ALA A 146 -8.19 28.81 22.16
N ARG A 147 -7.89 27.57 22.57
CA ARG A 147 -7.84 27.17 24.00
C ARG A 147 -6.60 27.67 24.72
N LEU A 148 -5.45 27.62 24.05
CA LEU A 148 -4.15 27.96 24.64
C LEU A 148 -3.75 29.42 24.42
N ASN A 149 -4.44 30.11 23.52
CA ASN A 149 -4.15 31.44 23.00
C ASN A 149 -2.67 31.63 22.63
N MET A 150 -2.06 30.63 21.97
CA MET A 150 -0.62 30.61 21.74
C MET A 150 -0.20 31.57 20.62
N THR A 151 -1.01 31.70 19.57
CA THR A 151 -0.74 32.56 18.43
C THR A 151 -1.50 33.89 18.46
N GLN A 152 -2.13 34.23 19.58
CA GLN A 152 -2.88 35.48 19.73
C GLN A 152 -3.96 35.66 18.63
N GLY A 153 -4.59 34.56 18.20
CA GLY A 153 -5.64 34.56 17.18
C GLY A 153 -5.15 34.56 15.72
N VAL A 154 -3.83 34.53 15.47
CA VAL A 154 -3.29 34.48 14.09
C VAL A 154 -3.76 33.22 13.35
N LEU A 155 -3.77 32.06 14.01
CA LEU A 155 -4.25 30.81 13.40
C LEU A 155 -5.75 30.84 13.11
N GLU A 156 -6.55 31.60 13.87
CA GLU A 156 -7.99 31.73 13.64
C GLU A 156 -8.30 32.33 12.27
N GLY A 157 -7.50 33.32 11.84
CA GLY A 157 -7.63 34.00 10.56
C GLY A 157 -7.28 33.16 9.34
N VAL A 158 -6.67 31.97 9.51
CA VAL A 158 -6.31 31.10 8.38
C VAL A 158 -7.56 30.41 7.83
N VAL A 159 -7.89 30.65 6.56
CA VAL A 159 -8.98 29.99 5.84
C VAL A 159 -8.45 28.73 5.17
N GLY A 160 -8.95 27.57 5.56
CA GLY A 160 -8.41 26.27 5.08
C GLY A 160 -8.65 26.05 3.59
N GLU A 161 -9.77 26.53 3.07
CA GLU A 161 -10.19 26.42 1.67
C GLU A 161 -9.30 27.24 0.72
N GLU A 162 -8.55 28.22 1.23
CA GLU A 162 -7.57 29.00 0.46
C GLU A 162 -6.21 28.29 0.33
N LEU A 163 -5.97 27.25 1.13
CA LEU A 163 -4.69 26.57 1.16
C LEU A 163 -4.52 25.62 -0.04
N GLY A 164 -3.49 25.90 -0.84
CA GLY A 164 -3.04 24.99 -1.89
C GLY A 164 -2.33 23.75 -1.33
N VAL A 165 -2.36 22.67 -2.10
CA VAL A 165 -1.58 21.46 -1.81
C VAL A 165 -0.14 21.65 -2.29
N LEU A 166 0.80 21.57 -1.36
CA LEU A 166 2.23 21.66 -1.64
C LEU A 166 2.83 20.28 -1.95
N PRO A 167 3.93 20.23 -2.74
CA PRO A 167 4.65 18.98 -3.00
C PRO A 167 4.99 18.21 -1.70
N GLY A 168 4.64 16.93 -1.68
CA GLY A 168 4.87 16.04 -0.53
C GLY A 168 3.73 16.00 0.50
N MET A 169 2.77 16.95 0.45
CA MET A 169 1.58 16.88 1.32
C MET A 169 0.78 15.62 1.06
N ASP A 170 0.61 15.23 -0.20
CA ASP A 170 -0.12 14.02 -0.58
C ASP A 170 0.36 12.77 0.16
N SER A 171 1.67 12.51 0.16
CA SER A 171 2.26 11.34 0.85
C SER A 171 2.05 11.39 2.38
N ILE A 172 2.14 12.58 2.97
CA ILE A 172 1.93 12.79 4.42
C ILE A 172 0.47 12.52 4.78
N PHE A 173 -0.45 13.12 4.04
CA PHE A 173 -1.88 13.00 4.27
C PHE A 173 -2.36 11.57 4.01
N SER A 174 -1.84 10.88 2.99
CA SER A 174 -2.11 9.46 2.77
C SER A 174 -1.65 8.57 3.92
N SER A 175 -0.46 8.82 4.47
CA SER A 175 -0.01 8.11 5.68
C SER A 175 -0.98 8.27 6.85
N LEU A 176 -1.50 9.50 7.04
CA LEU A 176 -2.46 9.81 8.09
C LEU A 176 -3.84 9.20 7.83
N ALA A 177 -4.33 9.19 6.58
CA ALA A 177 -5.56 8.49 6.23
C ALA A 177 -5.45 6.98 6.42
N LEU A 178 -4.35 6.37 5.94
CA LEU A 178 -4.12 4.93 6.09
C LEU A 178 -3.99 4.55 7.57
N GLU A 179 -3.38 5.39 8.41
CA GLU A 179 -3.37 5.19 9.86
C GLU A 179 -4.78 5.13 10.45
N ARG A 180 -5.72 5.95 9.96
CA ARG A 180 -7.10 5.93 10.41
C ARG A 180 -7.85 4.66 10.01
N PHE A 181 -7.55 4.09 8.85
CA PHE A 181 -8.19 2.87 8.36
C PHE A 181 -7.56 1.59 8.92
N VAL A 182 -6.23 1.50 8.94
CA VAL A 182 -5.50 0.31 9.40
C VAL A 182 -5.36 0.28 10.93
N GLY A 183 -5.30 1.44 11.59
CA GLY A 183 -5.10 1.52 13.04
C GLY A 183 -3.66 1.24 13.46
N PHE A 184 -2.68 1.66 12.66
CA PHE A 184 -1.24 1.42 12.87
C PHE A 184 -0.73 1.70 14.29
N VAL A 185 -1.33 2.69 14.96
CA VAL A 185 -0.87 3.20 16.25
C VAL A 185 -1.56 2.51 17.45
N GLY A 186 -2.40 1.51 17.21
CA GLY A 186 -3.16 0.78 18.25
C GLY A 186 -4.40 1.55 18.73
N ASN A 187 -5.11 1.00 19.73
CA ASN A 187 -6.36 1.48 20.33
C ASN A 187 -6.24 2.84 21.07
N VAL A 188 -5.57 3.83 20.49
CA VAL A 188 -5.64 5.23 20.96
C VAL A 188 -6.92 5.91 20.43
N VAL A 189 -7.65 5.25 19.52
CA VAL A 189 -8.85 5.77 18.85
C VAL A 189 -10.11 5.04 19.32
N GLN A 190 -10.55 5.32 20.55
CA GLN A 190 -11.91 5.06 21.01
C GLN A 190 -12.27 6.32 21.80
N GLU A 191 -13.05 7.24 21.23
CA GLU A 191 -14.51 7.16 21.22
C GLU A 191 -15.13 7.97 20.06
N ASN A 192 -16.39 7.63 19.72
CA ASN A 192 -17.36 8.41 18.94
C ASN A 192 -17.45 8.30 17.40
N ARG A 193 -16.65 7.47 16.71
CA ARG A 193 -16.98 7.09 15.32
C ARG A 193 -17.01 5.58 15.20
N LYS A 194 -18.17 5.00 14.87
CA LYS A 194 -18.31 3.61 14.41
C LYS A 194 -17.46 3.45 13.14
N LYS A 195 -16.16 3.19 13.29
CA LYS A 195 -15.30 2.91 12.14
C LYS A 195 -15.67 1.56 11.59
N GLU A 196 -15.97 1.50 10.30
CA GLU A 196 -16.02 0.23 9.59
C GLU A 196 -14.63 -0.41 9.67
N LYS A 197 -14.57 -1.55 10.34
CA LYS A 197 -13.35 -2.33 10.46
C LYS A 197 -13.18 -3.16 9.20
N PHE A 198 -12.05 -2.98 8.53
CA PHE A 198 -11.67 -3.74 7.34
C PHE A 198 -10.60 -4.78 7.70
N ASP A 199 -10.68 -5.94 7.07
CA ASP A 199 -9.65 -6.98 7.17
C ASP A 199 -8.48 -6.67 6.23
N ILE A 200 -8.80 -6.15 5.03
CA ILE A 200 -7.84 -5.81 3.99
C ILE A 200 -8.04 -4.36 3.55
N ILE A 201 -6.96 -3.60 3.47
CA ILE A 201 -6.94 -2.27 2.85
C ILE A 201 -5.99 -2.33 1.67
N ILE A 202 -6.47 -1.95 0.50
CA ILE A 202 -5.65 -1.83 -0.71
C ILE A 202 -5.46 -0.36 -1.02
N TYR A 203 -4.23 0.09 -1.03
CA TYR A 203 -3.86 1.46 -1.35
C TYR A 203 -3.36 1.55 -2.79
N ASP A 204 -4.02 2.37 -3.59
CA ASP A 204 -3.60 2.79 -4.93
C ASP A 204 -3.17 4.27 -4.87
N GLY A 205 -1.87 4.48 -4.62
CA GLY A 205 -1.28 5.80 -4.45
C GLY A 205 -1.09 6.58 -5.75
N ILE A 206 -0.82 7.89 -5.63
CA ILE A 206 -0.63 8.80 -6.79
C ILE A 206 0.54 8.36 -7.67
N SER A 207 1.70 8.12 -7.04
CA SER A 207 2.90 7.70 -7.75
C SER A 207 3.67 6.65 -6.98
N THR A 208 4.42 5.84 -7.72
CA THR A 208 5.27 4.79 -7.13
C THR A 208 6.34 5.39 -6.23
N GLU A 209 6.94 6.51 -6.64
CA GLU A 209 8.02 7.17 -5.89
C GLU A 209 7.53 7.79 -4.59
N GLU A 210 6.37 8.46 -4.62
CA GLU A 210 5.73 8.99 -3.42
C GLU A 210 5.35 7.87 -2.45
N THR A 211 4.82 6.75 -2.97
CA THR A 211 4.48 5.60 -2.14
C THR A 211 5.74 4.98 -1.50
N ILE A 212 6.86 4.90 -2.22
CA ILE A 212 8.15 4.45 -1.66
C ILE A 212 8.64 5.43 -0.57
N ARG A 213 8.53 6.74 -0.79
CA ARG A 213 8.87 7.75 0.22
C ARG A 213 7.96 7.64 1.45
N MET A 214 6.67 7.37 1.26
CA MET A 214 5.67 7.14 2.31
C MET A 214 6.04 5.93 3.18
N ILE A 215 6.38 4.80 2.55
CA ILE A 215 6.82 3.57 3.22
C ILE A 215 8.02 3.83 4.15
N GLY A 216 9.01 4.57 3.66
CA GLY A 216 10.20 4.91 4.44
C GLY A 216 10.04 6.14 5.36
N ALA A 217 8.89 6.82 5.33
CA ALA A 217 8.73 8.12 5.97
C ALA A 217 8.87 8.03 7.49
N THR A 218 8.30 7.00 8.12
CA THR A 218 8.33 6.82 9.58
C THR A 218 9.76 6.64 10.10
N SER A 219 10.55 5.78 9.47
CA SER A 219 11.95 5.58 9.83
C SER A 219 12.79 6.86 9.65
N LYS A 220 12.56 7.63 8.59
CA LYS A 220 13.28 8.89 8.33
C LYS A 220 12.84 10.00 9.28
N ALA A 221 11.54 10.10 9.55
CA ALA A 221 10.96 11.06 10.49
C ALA A 221 11.53 10.88 11.90
N ARG A 222 11.81 9.65 12.34
CA ARG A 222 12.48 9.40 13.64
C ARG A 222 13.84 10.10 13.74
N LEU A 223 14.62 10.07 12.67
CA LEU A 223 15.92 10.73 12.64
C LEU A 223 15.78 12.25 12.74
N TYR A 224 14.85 12.84 11.99
CA TYR A 224 14.55 14.26 12.09
C TYR A 224 14.00 14.64 13.46
N LEU A 225 13.12 13.82 14.05
CA LEU A 225 12.58 14.02 15.39
C LEU A 225 13.70 14.02 16.44
N LYS A 226 14.67 13.11 16.33
CA LYS A 226 15.87 13.09 17.20
C LYS A 226 16.65 14.40 17.10
N TYR A 227 16.86 14.93 15.89
CA TYR A 227 17.55 16.21 15.73
C TYR A 227 16.73 17.37 16.28
N LEU A 228 15.42 17.39 16.03
CA LEU A 228 14.51 18.40 16.56
C LEU A 228 14.51 18.41 18.10
N ARG A 229 14.46 17.24 18.74
CA ARG A 229 14.59 17.09 20.19
C ARG A 229 15.93 17.62 20.70
N ASN A 230 17.03 17.31 20.02
CA ASN A 230 18.34 17.86 20.40
C ASN A 230 18.36 19.39 20.31
N VAL A 231 17.76 19.99 19.29
CA VAL A 231 17.65 21.46 19.18
C VAL A 231 16.78 21.99 20.32
N ALA A 232 15.63 21.38 20.57
CA ALA A 232 14.70 21.74 21.64
C ALA A 232 15.36 21.70 23.03
N GLU A 233 16.15 20.68 23.33
CA GLU A 233 16.72 20.47 24.67
C GLU A 233 18.08 21.18 24.86
N LYS A 234 18.90 21.31 23.80
CA LYS A 234 20.28 21.82 23.91
C LYS A 234 20.45 23.28 23.57
N THR A 235 19.45 23.93 22.98
CA THR A 235 19.50 25.38 22.66
C THR A 235 18.66 26.18 23.64
N ASP A 236 19.05 27.45 23.90
CA ASP A 236 18.28 28.34 24.78
C ASP A 236 16.90 28.66 24.18
N LEU A 237 16.86 28.98 22.87
CA LEU A 237 15.60 29.24 22.16
C LEU A 237 14.68 28.02 22.17
N GLY A 238 15.25 26.83 21.95
CA GLY A 238 14.52 25.57 22.02
C GLY A 238 13.90 25.34 23.40
N ARG A 239 14.67 25.52 24.48
CA ARG A 239 14.18 25.33 25.85
C ARG A 239 13.07 26.31 26.22
N LEU A 240 13.09 27.52 25.67
CA LEU A 240 12.07 28.54 25.88
C LEU A 240 10.78 28.26 25.07
N ALA A 241 10.90 27.92 23.78
CA ALA A 241 9.75 27.82 22.87
C ALA A 241 9.11 26.42 22.79
N SER A 242 9.90 25.36 22.98
CA SER A 242 9.44 23.98 22.76
C SER A 242 8.27 23.56 23.65
N PRO A 243 8.23 23.89 24.96
CA PRO A 243 7.11 23.50 25.82
C PRO A 243 5.75 24.00 25.29
N SER A 244 5.69 25.25 24.81
CA SER A 244 4.46 25.84 24.25
C SER A 244 4.04 25.14 22.95
N LEU A 245 4.98 24.91 22.04
CA LEU A 245 4.71 24.20 20.78
C LEU A 245 4.24 22.75 21.01
N LEU A 246 4.88 22.03 21.93
CA LEU A 246 4.50 20.66 22.27
C LEU A 246 3.11 20.61 22.90
N ARG A 247 2.76 21.57 23.76
CA ARG A 247 1.40 21.68 24.33
C ARG A 247 0.35 21.95 23.27
N LEU A 248 0.63 22.80 22.28
CA LEU A 248 -0.29 23.03 21.17
C LEU A 248 -0.52 21.76 20.35
N VAL A 249 0.56 21.05 20.02
CA VAL A 249 0.49 19.78 19.28
C VAL A 249 -0.25 18.71 20.08
N ASP A 250 0.02 18.62 21.38
CA ASP A 250 -0.68 17.71 22.30
C ASP A 250 -2.19 17.99 22.32
N GLU A 251 -2.58 19.24 22.54
CA GLU A 251 -3.99 19.67 22.56
C GLU A 251 -4.69 19.42 21.21
N ALA A 252 -4.00 19.62 20.08
CA ALA A 252 -4.56 19.28 18.77
C ALA A 252 -4.72 17.76 18.56
N MET A 253 -3.83 16.95 19.15
CA MET A 253 -3.92 15.50 19.11
C MET A 253 -5.01 14.96 20.04
N THR A 254 -5.19 15.51 21.26
CA THR A 254 -6.28 15.12 22.18
C THR A 254 -7.64 15.40 21.55
N LEU A 255 -7.80 16.57 20.91
CA LEU A 255 -8.97 16.94 20.11
C LEU A 255 -9.26 15.98 18.94
N SER A 256 -8.27 15.21 18.49
CA SER A 256 -8.47 14.19 17.46
C SER A 256 -9.19 12.93 17.96
N GLY A 257 -9.55 12.85 19.24
CA GLY A 257 -10.05 11.62 19.83
C GLY A 257 -8.97 10.56 19.97
N ARG A 258 -7.68 10.96 19.86
CA ARG A 258 -6.60 10.17 20.43
C ARG A 258 -6.70 10.39 21.94
N ASN A 259 -7.27 9.42 22.66
CA ASN A 259 -7.34 9.46 24.13
C ASN A 259 -5.91 9.30 24.67
N LEU A 260 -5.25 10.43 24.65
CA LEU A 260 -3.95 10.69 25.19
C LEU A 260 -4.25 11.08 26.63
N ASN A 261 -4.09 10.14 27.56
CA ASN A 261 -3.86 10.49 28.97
C ASN A 261 -2.52 11.25 29.06
N LEU A 262 -2.47 12.45 28.46
CA LEU A 262 -1.32 13.34 28.36
C LEU A 262 -1.51 14.62 29.18
N ASN A 263 -2.69 14.81 29.80
CA ASN A 263 -2.90 15.85 30.81
C ASN A 263 -1.81 15.78 31.88
N GLY A 264 -0.91 16.76 31.89
CA GLY A 264 0.14 16.92 32.90
C GLY A 264 1.49 16.26 32.58
N LYS A 265 1.71 15.72 31.37
CA LYS A 265 3.01 15.14 31.00
C LYS A 265 4.08 16.18 30.69
N THR A 266 5.32 15.81 31.01
CA THR A 266 6.53 16.61 30.73
C THR A 266 6.86 16.62 29.23
N SER A 267 7.63 17.61 28.77
CA SER A 267 8.09 17.70 27.38
C SER A 267 8.83 16.44 26.91
N SER A 268 9.58 15.78 27.79
CA SER A 268 10.29 14.52 27.49
C SER A 268 9.32 13.40 27.12
N GLU A 269 8.24 13.23 27.88
CA GLU A 269 7.27 12.15 27.64
C GLU A 269 6.53 12.32 26.31
N ILE A 270 6.29 13.57 25.87
CA ILE A 270 5.72 13.87 24.55
C ILE A 270 6.70 13.45 23.45
N TRP A 271 8.00 13.76 23.60
CA TRP A 271 9.02 13.33 22.65
C TRP A 271 9.10 11.80 22.56
N ASP A 272 9.12 11.12 23.70
CA ASP A 272 9.19 9.65 23.78
C ASP A 272 7.95 9.01 23.14
N PHE A 273 6.77 9.59 23.36
CA PHE A 273 5.54 9.17 22.70
C PHE A 273 5.63 9.32 21.17
N LEU A 274 6.07 10.47 20.66
CA LEU A 274 6.23 10.70 19.22
C LEU A 274 7.22 9.70 18.60
N GLU A 275 8.34 9.41 19.28
CA GLU A 275 9.28 8.40 18.84
C GLU A 275 8.62 7.01 18.79
N GLN A 276 7.87 6.64 19.82
CA GLN A 276 7.17 5.36 19.89
C GLN A 276 6.12 5.21 18.78
N VAL A 277 5.37 6.26 18.45
CA VAL A 277 4.40 6.26 17.35
C VAL A 277 5.10 6.01 16.02
N LEU A 278 6.20 6.70 15.75
CA LEU A 278 6.97 6.51 14.51
C LEU A 278 7.65 5.14 14.45
N GLU A 279 8.10 4.61 15.59
CA GLU A 279 8.66 3.26 15.69
C GLU A 279 7.61 2.19 15.36
N ARG A 280 6.42 2.25 15.95
CA ARG A 280 5.30 1.36 15.60
C ARG A 280 4.94 1.47 14.11
N GLY A 281 4.87 2.69 13.58
CA GLY A 281 4.61 2.93 12.15
C GLY A 281 5.65 2.27 11.24
N SER A 282 6.92 2.22 11.65
CA SER A 282 7.99 1.62 10.86
C SER A 282 7.96 0.08 10.81
N THR A 283 7.46 -0.59 11.86
CA THR A 283 7.43 -2.06 11.89
C THR A 283 6.36 -2.64 10.96
N ILE A 284 5.26 -1.93 10.75
CA ILE A 284 4.17 -2.38 9.88
C ILE A 284 4.64 -2.63 8.45
N PHE A 285 5.38 -1.68 7.86
CA PHE A 285 5.88 -1.81 6.49
C PHE A 285 6.98 -2.88 6.36
N ALA A 286 7.66 -3.19 7.45
CA ALA A 286 8.69 -4.23 7.49
C ALA A 286 8.10 -5.66 7.62
N GLU A 287 6.88 -5.79 8.15
CA GLU A 287 6.22 -7.08 8.44
C GLU A 287 5.32 -7.56 7.27
N PRO A 288 5.66 -8.67 6.59
CA PRO A 288 4.87 -9.19 5.45
C PRO A 288 3.42 -9.60 5.78
N GLN A 289 3.13 -9.84 7.06
CA GLN A 289 1.79 -10.16 7.53
C GLN A 289 0.87 -8.93 7.59
N LYS A 290 1.43 -7.76 7.92
CA LYS A 290 0.70 -6.48 8.04
C LYS A 290 0.76 -5.66 6.76
N PHE A 291 1.83 -5.79 5.97
CA PHE A 291 2.03 -5.05 4.75
C PHE A 291 2.41 -5.95 3.57
N GLY A 292 1.66 -5.85 2.48
CA GLY A 292 1.94 -6.51 1.21
C GLY A 292 2.29 -5.50 0.12
N CYS A 293 3.44 -5.64 -0.53
CA CYS A 293 3.84 -4.74 -1.61
C CYS A 293 4.13 -5.54 -2.87
N TYR A 294 3.39 -5.29 -3.94
CA TYR A 294 3.53 -6.03 -5.19
C TYR A 294 4.04 -5.14 -6.31
N LEU A 295 4.97 -5.65 -7.11
CA LEU A 295 5.44 -4.98 -8.32
C LEU A 295 4.50 -5.27 -9.48
N VAL A 296 4.26 -4.31 -10.36
CA VAL A 296 3.39 -4.45 -11.53
C VAL A 296 4.16 -4.05 -12.78
N VAL A 297 4.24 -4.99 -13.71
CA VAL A 297 5.02 -4.89 -14.95
C VAL A 297 4.12 -5.02 -16.16
N ASP A 298 4.23 -4.07 -17.08
CA ASP A 298 3.75 -4.25 -18.45
C ASP A 298 4.81 -5.00 -19.25
N ARG A 299 4.44 -6.19 -19.73
CA ARG A 299 5.33 -7.12 -20.43
C ARG A 299 5.74 -6.62 -21.82
N ASN A 300 4.97 -5.71 -22.41
CA ASN A 300 5.26 -5.15 -23.72
C ASN A 300 6.30 -4.02 -23.64
N SER A 301 6.66 -3.57 -22.43
CA SER A 301 7.57 -2.45 -22.23
C SER A 301 8.83 -2.88 -21.46
N PRO A 302 9.99 -3.03 -22.14
CA PRO A 302 11.27 -3.27 -21.46
C PRO A 302 11.58 -2.20 -20.40
N ALA A 303 11.16 -0.96 -20.65
CA ALA A 303 11.26 0.11 -19.68
C ALA A 303 10.41 -0.15 -18.41
N SER A 304 9.22 -0.76 -18.54
CA SER A 304 8.41 -1.13 -17.36
C SER A 304 9.12 -2.20 -16.52
N LEU A 305 9.79 -3.16 -17.16
CA LEU A 305 10.57 -4.18 -16.46
C LEU A 305 11.76 -3.56 -15.71
N ALA A 306 12.54 -2.72 -16.39
CA ALA A 306 13.67 -2.02 -15.78
C ALA A 306 13.23 -1.14 -14.60
N CYS A 307 12.13 -0.39 -14.75
CA CYS A 307 11.56 0.40 -13.65
C CYS A 307 11.14 -0.49 -12.48
N ALA A 308 10.49 -1.63 -12.72
CA ALA A 308 10.05 -2.52 -11.65
C ALA A 308 11.22 -3.16 -10.88
N LEU A 309 12.29 -3.56 -11.57
CA LEU A 309 13.53 -4.02 -10.92
C LEU A 309 14.15 -2.92 -10.06
N ARG A 310 14.20 -1.68 -10.56
CA ARG A 310 14.69 -0.54 -9.78
C ARG A 310 13.81 -0.27 -8.56
N TYR A 311 12.49 -0.28 -8.72
CA TYR A 311 11.55 -0.11 -7.61
C TYR A 311 11.69 -1.20 -6.57
N TRP A 312 11.98 -2.44 -6.94
CA TRP A 312 12.28 -3.52 -6.00
C TRP A 312 13.41 -3.13 -5.05
N GLY A 313 14.54 -2.67 -5.59
CA GLY A 313 15.66 -2.17 -4.80
C GLY A 313 15.28 -0.98 -3.92
N CYS A 314 14.54 -0.01 -4.45
CA CYS A 314 14.11 1.17 -3.71
C CYS A 314 13.15 0.84 -2.55
N ILE A 315 12.25 -0.14 -2.71
CA ILE A 315 11.34 -0.61 -1.65
C ILE A 315 12.13 -1.25 -0.50
N ILE A 316 13.14 -2.07 -0.84
CA ILE A 316 14.06 -2.64 0.16
C ILE A 316 14.81 -1.52 0.89
N GLN A 317 15.31 -0.51 0.18
CA GLN A 317 15.98 0.63 0.81
C GLN A 317 15.02 1.49 1.66
N ALA A 318 13.75 1.57 1.31
CA ALA A 318 12.73 2.22 2.13
C ALA A 318 12.39 1.43 3.42
N GLY A 319 12.84 0.18 3.54
CA GLY A 319 12.67 -0.65 4.73
C GLY A 319 11.51 -1.65 4.65
N ALA A 320 10.87 -1.80 3.49
CA ALA A 320 9.81 -2.77 3.27
C ALA A 320 10.28 -3.99 2.46
N GLN A 321 9.42 -5.00 2.38
CA GLN A 321 9.64 -6.20 1.56
C GLN A 321 8.68 -6.24 0.38
N VAL A 322 9.14 -6.81 -0.73
CA VAL A 322 8.29 -7.08 -1.89
C VAL A 322 7.71 -8.48 -1.75
N SER A 323 6.39 -8.57 -1.86
CA SER A 323 5.59 -9.79 -1.71
C SER A 323 5.51 -10.62 -2.99
N GLY A 324 5.73 -9.99 -4.14
CA GLY A 324 5.72 -10.66 -5.45
C GLY A 324 5.60 -9.66 -6.59
N ALA A 325 5.54 -10.18 -7.81
CA ALA A 325 5.39 -9.39 -9.02
C ALA A 325 4.19 -9.87 -9.86
N PHE A 326 3.45 -8.93 -10.42
CA PHE A 326 2.39 -9.16 -11.39
C PHE A 326 2.84 -8.69 -12.77
N ALA A 327 2.69 -9.56 -13.75
CA ALA A 327 2.80 -9.20 -15.16
C ALA A 327 1.39 -9.10 -15.75
N LEU A 328 1.05 -7.94 -16.32
CA LEU A 328 -0.23 -7.77 -17.01
C LEU A 328 -0.15 -8.45 -18.39
N ALA A 329 -1.14 -9.28 -18.70
CA ALA A 329 -1.22 -9.95 -20.00
C ALA A 329 -1.61 -8.97 -21.12
N SER A 330 -1.11 -9.24 -22.33
CA SER A 330 -1.43 -8.48 -23.54
C SER A 330 -2.68 -9.06 -24.22
N PRO A 331 -3.53 -8.26 -24.90
CA PRO A 331 -4.72 -8.74 -25.60
C PRO A 331 -4.42 -9.86 -26.62
N ASN A 332 -3.21 -9.85 -27.20
CA ASN A 332 -2.81 -10.73 -28.30
C ASN A 332 -1.88 -11.86 -27.87
N SER A 333 -1.51 -11.97 -26.58
CA SER A 333 -0.62 -13.04 -26.13
C SER A 333 -1.45 -14.27 -25.76
N SER A 334 -1.41 -15.30 -26.60
CA SER A 334 -1.91 -16.64 -26.31
C SER A 334 -1.09 -17.27 -25.19
N GLY A 335 -1.44 -16.97 -23.93
CA GLY A 335 -1.23 -17.82 -22.75
C GLY A 335 0.13 -18.49 -22.50
N GLU A 336 1.24 -18.09 -23.13
CA GLU A 336 2.52 -18.73 -22.90
C GLU A 336 3.26 -18.13 -21.69
N PRO A 337 3.63 -18.97 -20.69
CA PRO A 337 4.30 -18.55 -19.46
C PRO A 337 5.81 -18.27 -19.63
N GLY A 338 6.34 -18.16 -20.84
CA GLY A 338 7.78 -18.01 -21.10
C GLY A 338 8.21 -16.56 -21.27
N ALA A 339 8.66 -15.88 -20.20
CA ALA A 339 9.76 -14.89 -20.24
C ALA A 339 9.97 -14.15 -18.90
N THR A 340 8.94 -13.92 -18.08
CA THR A 340 9.05 -12.99 -16.92
C THR A 340 9.32 -13.66 -15.56
N THR A 341 9.32 -14.99 -15.47
CA THR A 341 9.48 -15.70 -14.18
C THR A 341 10.91 -15.68 -13.65
N ASN A 342 11.92 -15.60 -14.52
CA ASN A 342 13.33 -15.61 -14.09
C ASN A 342 13.82 -14.22 -13.67
N ASP A 343 13.31 -13.14 -14.26
CA ASP A 343 13.82 -11.79 -14.01
C ASP A 343 13.62 -11.34 -12.56
N PHE A 344 12.53 -11.78 -11.93
CA PHE A 344 12.24 -11.47 -10.54
C PHE A 344 12.72 -12.54 -9.55
N SER A 345 13.35 -13.63 -10.01
CA SER A 345 13.87 -14.67 -9.11
C SER A 345 14.74 -14.05 -8.00
N PRO A 346 14.51 -14.40 -6.72
CA PRO A 346 13.64 -15.47 -6.21
C PRO A 346 12.20 -15.05 -5.86
N LEU A 347 11.75 -13.84 -6.21
CA LEU A 347 10.38 -13.40 -5.94
C LEU A 347 9.34 -14.21 -6.72
N PRO A 348 8.21 -14.55 -6.10
CA PRO A 348 7.11 -15.18 -6.80
C PRO A 348 6.44 -14.19 -7.77
N SER A 349 6.21 -14.63 -9.01
CA SER A 349 5.56 -13.83 -10.04
C SER A 349 4.28 -14.51 -10.54
N ALA A 350 3.26 -13.72 -10.86
CA ALA A 350 2.00 -14.20 -11.41
C ALA A 350 1.48 -13.31 -12.55
N PHE A 351 0.49 -13.82 -13.29
CA PHE A 351 -0.11 -13.11 -14.40
C PHE A 351 -1.50 -12.62 -14.04
N ILE A 352 -1.78 -11.35 -14.35
CA ILE A 352 -3.13 -10.79 -14.32
C ILE A 352 -3.66 -10.77 -15.76
N PRO A 353 -4.85 -11.34 -16.03
CA PRO A 353 -5.40 -11.33 -17.37
C PRO A 353 -5.65 -9.89 -17.85
N HIS A 354 -5.64 -9.70 -19.17
CA HIS A 354 -6.02 -8.41 -19.74
C HIS A 354 -7.48 -8.11 -19.43
N ILE A 355 -7.75 -6.97 -18.78
CA ILE A 355 -9.10 -6.52 -18.46
C ILE A 355 -9.45 -5.40 -19.44
N SER A 356 -10.31 -5.71 -20.41
CA SER A 356 -10.80 -4.72 -21.38
C SER A 356 -11.76 -3.76 -20.68
N MET A 357 -11.59 -2.44 -20.88
CA MET A 357 -12.51 -1.42 -20.36
C MET A 357 -13.82 -1.34 -21.18
N ALA A 358 -14.40 -2.50 -21.52
CA ALA A 358 -15.72 -2.57 -22.14
C ALA A 358 -16.82 -2.26 -21.09
N ALA A 359 -17.97 -1.77 -21.55
CA ALA A 359 -19.11 -1.47 -20.69
C ALA A 359 -19.62 -2.75 -20.01
N GLN A 360 -19.54 -2.74 -18.67
CA GLN A 360 -19.86 -3.82 -17.71
C GLN A 360 -18.87 -5.00 -17.68
N LEU A 361 -17.95 -4.93 -16.72
CA LEU A 361 -17.03 -6.01 -16.36
C LEU A 361 -17.69 -7.02 -15.43
N ASP A 362 -17.73 -8.29 -15.84
CA ASP A 362 -18.13 -9.39 -14.95
C ASP A 362 -16.91 -9.92 -14.17
N TRP A 363 -16.67 -9.34 -13.01
CA TRP A 363 -15.60 -9.74 -12.09
C TRP A 363 -15.73 -11.19 -11.62
N ASN A 364 -16.95 -11.76 -11.55
CA ASN A 364 -17.12 -13.15 -11.14
C ASN A 364 -16.51 -14.10 -12.19
N ASN A 365 -16.76 -13.82 -13.47
CA ASN A 365 -16.19 -14.59 -14.57
C ASN A 365 -14.66 -14.44 -14.62
N ILE A 366 -14.16 -13.20 -14.55
CA ILE A 366 -12.72 -12.91 -14.55
C ILE A 366 -12.00 -13.64 -13.41
N MET A 367 -12.55 -13.63 -12.20
CA MET A 367 -11.94 -14.29 -11.04
C MET A 367 -11.97 -15.82 -11.12
N GLN A 368 -13.03 -16.39 -11.68
CA GLN A 368 -13.17 -17.85 -11.82
C GLN A 368 -12.38 -18.42 -12.99
N HIS A 369 -11.97 -17.57 -13.95
CA HIS A 369 -11.19 -18.00 -15.10
C HIS A 369 -9.83 -18.62 -14.70
N THR A 370 -9.38 -19.64 -15.42
CA THR A 370 -8.12 -20.36 -15.16
C THR A 370 -6.90 -19.45 -15.24
N HIS A 371 -6.89 -18.49 -16.15
CA HIS A 371 -5.81 -17.49 -16.29
C HIS A 371 -5.59 -16.64 -15.02
N SER A 372 -6.63 -16.45 -14.20
CA SER A 372 -6.55 -15.71 -12.94
C SER A 372 -6.04 -16.54 -11.77
N GLU A 373 -5.93 -17.87 -11.91
CA GLU A 373 -5.55 -18.77 -10.81
C GLU A 373 -4.16 -18.45 -10.25
N SER A 374 -3.19 -18.13 -11.11
CA SER A 374 -1.83 -17.78 -10.67
C SER A 374 -1.82 -16.52 -9.80
N ALA A 375 -2.54 -15.47 -10.21
CA ALA A 375 -2.62 -14.22 -9.47
C ALA A 375 -3.38 -14.38 -8.13
N ARG A 376 -4.50 -15.12 -8.14
CA ARG A 376 -5.23 -15.46 -6.91
C ARG A 376 -4.36 -16.25 -5.93
N ASN A 377 -3.60 -17.21 -6.45
CA ASN A 377 -2.66 -17.99 -5.64
C ASN A 377 -1.55 -17.11 -5.06
N LEU A 378 -0.97 -16.19 -5.84
CA LEU A 378 0.05 -15.26 -5.32
C LEU A 378 -0.48 -14.41 -4.16
N LEU A 379 -1.66 -13.81 -4.31
CA LEU A 379 -2.32 -13.04 -3.24
C LEU A 379 -2.60 -13.88 -1.99
N THR A 380 -2.86 -15.18 -2.15
CA THR A 380 -3.18 -16.10 -1.05
C THR A 380 -1.92 -16.70 -0.39
N ILE A 381 -0.88 -17.03 -1.18
CA ILE A 381 0.34 -17.75 -0.76
C ILE A 381 1.29 -16.84 0.01
N THR A 382 1.38 -15.56 -0.34
CA THR A 382 2.30 -14.62 0.33
C THR A 382 1.89 -14.31 1.77
N ALA A 383 0.75 -14.85 2.25
CA ALA A 383 0.44 -14.89 3.66
C ALA A 383 1.32 -15.87 4.48
N ASN A 384 2.01 -16.85 3.88
CA ASN A 384 2.54 -17.97 4.69
C ASN A 384 3.99 -18.46 4.49
N LYS A 385 4.71 -18.33 3.35
CA LYS A 385 5.94 -19.17 3.18
C LYS A 385 7.19 -18.66 2.45
N THR A 386 7.24 -17.47 1.85
CA THR A 386 8.45 -17.06 1.08
C THR A 386 8.78 -15.59 1.26
N SER A 387 9.30 -15.23 2.43
CA SER A 387 9.95 -13.93 2.65
C SER A 387 11.45 -14.12 2.46
N ILE A 388 12.01 -13.48 1.42
CA ILE A 388 13.46 -13.39 1.26
C ILE A 388 13.91 -12.26 2.19
N PRO A 389 14.73 -12.55 3.22
CA PRO A 389 15.18 -11.51 4.13
C PRO A 389 16.01 -10.48 3.35
N PRO A 390 15.67 -9.17 3.44
CA PRO A 390 16.41 -8.14 2.71
C PRO A 390 17.85 -7.98 3.23
N VAL A 391 18.10 -8.42 4.46
CA VAL A 391 19.40 -8.37 5.14
C VAL A 391 19.65 -9.72 5.79
N ILE A 392 20.79 -10.33 5.50
CA ILE A 392 21.25 -11.58 6.11
C ILE A 392 22.51 -11.27 6.90
N PHE A 393 22.50 -11.61 8.19
CA PHE A 393 23.65 -11.48 9.08
C PHE A 393 24.28 -12.86 9.28
N ASP A 394 25.57 -12.98 8.99
CA ASP A 394 26.34 -14.20 9.22
C ASP A 394 27.53 -13.90 10.13
N PRO A 395 27.34 -14.05 11.46
CA PRO A 395 28.40 -13.85 12.46
C PRO A 395 29.60 -14.79 12.29
N ALA A 396 29.40 -16.00 11.78
CA ALA A 396 30.47 -17.01 11.66
C ALA A 396 31.51 -16.58 10.62
N ASN A 397 31.05 -16.09 9.48
CA ASN A 397 31.92 -15.59 8.41
C ASN A 397 32.21 -14.08 8.52
N LYS A 398 31.71 -13.41 9.57
CA LYS A 398 31.73 -11.96 9.72
C LYS A 398 31.16 -11.21 8.50
N THR A 399 30.08 -11.71 7.90
CA THR A 399 29.49 -11.09 6.70
C THR A 399 28.09 -10.55 6.92
N VAL A 400 27.78 -9.48 6.19
CA VAL A 400 26.44 -8.90 6.09
C VAL A 400 26.08 -8.87 4.61
N THR A 401 25.01 -9.56 4.23
CA THR A 401 24.55 -9.62 2.84
C THR A 401 23.26 -8.83 2.68
N LEU A 402 23.26 -7.86 1.77
CA LEU A 402 22.13 -6.99 1.49
C LEU A 402 21.58 -7.26 0.09
N LEU A 403 20.31 -7.58 0.01
CA LEU A 403 19.63 -7.73 -1.27
C LEU A 403 19.37 -6.35 -1.90
N MET A 404 19.98 -6.09 -3.04
CA MET A 404 19.97 -4.80 -3.75
C MET A 404 19.72 -4.98 -5.27
N PRO A 405 18.54 -5.49 -5.66
CA PRO A 405 18.17 -5.70 -7.05
C PRO A 405 17.90 -4.37 -7.76
N GLY A 406 18.13 -4.36 -9.07
CA GLY A 406 17.81 -3.20 -9.93
C GLY A 406 18.76 -2.00 -9.79
N PHE A 407 19.92 -2.20 -9.14
CA PHE A 407 20.97 -1.19 -9.02
C PHE A 407 22.27 -1.67 -9.66
N ASP A 408 22.98 -0.73 -10.26
CA ASP A 408 24.36 -0.94 -10.67
C ASP A 408 25.32 -0.69 -9.51
N LYS A 409 26.49 -1.34 -9.56
CA LYS A 409 27.53 -1.20 -8.52
C LYS A 409 27.93 0.27 -8.28
N SER A 410 27.95 1.08 -9.33
CA SER A 410 28.30 2.51 -9.27
C SER A 410 27.27 3.37 -8.52
N GLU A 411 26.03 2.92 -8.42
CA GLU A 411 24.96 3.64 -7.72
C GLU A 411 24.95 3.40 -6.21
N ILE A 412 25.66 2.36 -5.74
CA ILE A 412 25.62 1.92 -4.36
C ILE A 412 26.77 2.56 -3.58
N LYS A 413 26.44 3.36 -2.57
CA LYS A 413 27.43 3.92 -1.64
C LYS A 413 27.22 3.33 -0.25
N LEU A 414 28.32 2.96 0.39
CA LEU A 414 28.35 2.40 1.73
C LEU A 414 29.15 3.31 2.65
N TYR A 415 28.55 3.66 3.78
CA TYR A 415 29.18 4.44 4.83
C TYR A 415 29.05 3.71 6.16
N GLN A 416 30.01 3.97 7.05
CA GLN A 416 30.01 3.42 8.40
C GLN A 416 29.90 4.54 9.42
N PHE A 417 28.97 4.39 10.37
CA PHE A 417 28.71 5.40 11.40
C PHE A 417 28.84 4.82 12.81
N ARG A 418 28.86 5.72 13.81
CA ARG A 418 28.79 5.41 15.25
C ARG A 418 29.78 4.34 15.69
N GLY A 419 31.05 4.52 15.29
CA GLY A 419 32.14 3.63 15.70
C GLY A 419 32.05 2.20 15.16
N GLY A 420 31.25 1.96 14.11
CA GLY A 420 31.13 0.64 13.48
C GLY A 420 29.92 -0.19 13.92
N SER A 421 28.96 0.42 14.62
CA SER A 421 27.71 -0.23 15.02
C SER A 421 26.59 -0.13 13.97
N GLU A 422 26.72 0.79 13.01
CA GLU A 422 25.72 1.06 11.98
C GLU A 422 26.36 1.18 10.60
N LEU A 423 25.70 0.59 9.60
CA LEU A 423 26.00 0.78 8.19
C LEU A 423 24.92 1.66 7.56
N LEU A 424 25.32 2.70 6.85
CA LEU A 424 24.41 3.49 6.02
C LEU A 424 24.63 3.11 4.56
N VAL A 425 23.58 2.66 3.90
CA VAL A 425 23.58 2.34 2.48
C VAL A 425 22.79 3.41 1.74
N GLU A 426 23.36 3.96 0.69
CA GLU A 426 22.70 4.88 -0.25
C GLU A 426 22.61 4.21 -1.62
N ALA A 427 21.39 4.07 -2.14
CA ALA A 427 21.11 3.58 -3.49
C ALA A 427 19.70 4.00 -3.92
N GLY A 428 19.49 4.29 -5.20
CA GLY A 428 18.16 4.58 -5.76
C GLY A 428 17.46 5.80 -5.15
N ASP A 429 18.22 6.86 -4.82
CA ASP A 429 17.74 8.04 -4.07
C ASP A 429 17.10 7.68 -2.70
N GLN A 430 17.55 6.58 -2.11
CA GLN A 430 17.18 6.15 -0.77
C GLN A 430 18.41 5.97 0.10
N ARG A 431 18.23 6.20 1.40
CA ARG A 431 19.25 5.99 2.44
C ARG A 431 18.66 5.11 3.52
N ARG A 432 19.33 3.99 3.81
CA ARG A 432 18.91 3.03 4.83
C ARG A 432 20.02 2.80 5.84
N VAL A 433 19.68 2.95 7.12
CA VAL A 433 20.56 2.57 8.23
C VAL A 433 20.30 1.12 8.61
N ILE A 434 21.37 0.34 8.70
CA ILE A 434 21.37 -1.06 9.09
C ILE A 434 22.14 -1.17 10.40
N ARG A 435 21.44 -1.52 11.47
CA ARG A 435 22.04 -1.74 12.79
C ARG A 435 22.69 -3.12 12.82
N LEU A 436 23.96 -3.16 13.21
CA LEU A 436 24.72 -4.41 13.29
C LEU A 436 24.54 -5.08 14.65
N PRO A 437 24.32 -6.41 14.69
CA PRO A 437 24.33 -7.15 15.95
C PRO A 437 25.74 -7.10 16.57
N SER A 438 25.83 -7.22 17.90
CA SER A 438 27.08 -7.00 18.64
C SER A 438 28.26 -7.83 18.13
N GLN A 439 28.02 -9.05 17.63
CA GLN A 439 29.05 -9.94 17.09
C GLN A 439 29.64 -9.47 15.76
N LEU A 440 28.95 -8.59 15.03
CA LEU A 440 29.35 -8.05 13.72
C LEU A 440 29.73 -6.57 13.79
N GLN A 441 29.73 -5.96 14.98
CA GLN A 441 30.20 -4.59 15.15
C GLN A 441 31.73 -4.55 15.00
N GLY A 442 32.23 -3.59 14.24
CA GLY A 442 33.64 -3.52 13.89
C GLY A 442 33.88 -2.67 12.66
N LYS A 443 35.08 -2.70 12.08
CA LYS A 443 35.39 -1.93 10.86
C LYS A 443 34.98 -2.73 9.63
N VAL A 444 34.53 -2.04 8.57
CA VAL A 444 34.32 -2.69 7.27
C VAL A 444 35.68 -3.07 6.68
N GLY A 445 35.88 -4.37 6.44
CA GLY A 445 37.09 -4.91 5.81
C GLY A 445 37.06 -4.91 4.29
N GLY A 446 35.86 -4.94 3.69
CA GLY A 446 35.63 -4.89 2.26
C GLY A 446 34.16 -5.07 1.91
N ALA A 447 33.80 -4.75 0.66
CA ALA A 447 32.47 -4.99 0.12
C ALA A 447 32.55 -5.46 -1.33
N LYS A 448 31.70 -6.42 -1.71
CA LYS A 448 31.59 -6.95 -3.07
C LYS A 448 30.12 -6.95 -3.49
N PHE A 449 29.86 -6.55 -4.72
CA PHE A 449 28.53 -6.64 -5.33
C PHE A 449 28.52 -7.80 -6.32
N ALA A 450 27.63 -8.78 -6.12
CA ALA A 450 27.47 -9.96 -6.97
C ALA A 450 26.04 -10.50 -6.84
N ASP A 451 25.46 -11.01 -7.93
CA ASP A 451 24.13 -11.65 -7.94
C ASP A 451 23.03 -10.84 -7.23
N ARG A 452 23.00 -9.52 -7.49
CA ARG A 452 22.07 -8.54 -6.87
C ARG A 452 22.25 -8.36 -5.37
N ASN A 453 23.34 -8.86 -4.80
CA ASN A 453 23.64 -8.75 -3.38
C ASN A 453 24.89 -7.90 -3.15
N LEU A 454 24.83 -7.02 -2.15
CA LEU A 454 25.99 -6.37 -1.57
C LEU A 454 26.46 -7.19 -0.37
N ILE A 455 27.59 -7.87 -0.52
CA ILE A 455 28.23 -8.68 0.51
C ILE A 455 29.31 -7.84 1.18
N ILE A 456 29.13 -7.56 2.47
CA ILE A 456 30.01 -6.72 3.28
C ILE A 456 30.74 -7.62 4.27
N THR A 457 32.06 -7.54 4.30
CA THR A 457 32.91 -8.29 5.24
C THR A 457 33.34 -7.38 6.37
N MET A 458 33.07 -7.78 7.61
CA MET A 458 33.41 -7.06 8.84
C MET A 458 34.73 -7.58 9.41
N ARG A 459 35.50 -6.70 10.08
CA ARG A 459 36.77 -7.03 10.76
C ARG A 459 36.63 -6.92 12.26
#